data_AF-A0A7C7CAW7-F1
#
_entry.id   AF-A0A7C7CAW7-F1
#
_cell.length_a   1.000
_cell.length_b   1.000
_cell.length_c   1.000
_cell.angle_alpha   90.00
_cell.angle_beta   90.00
_cell.angle_gamma   90.00
#
_symmetry.space_group_name_H-M   'P 1'
#
loop_
_entity.id
_entity.type
_entity.pdbx_description
1 polymer ?
#
loop_
_entity_poly.entity_id
_entity_poly.type
_entity_poly.pdbx_seq_one_letter_code
_entity_poly.pdbx_strand_id
1 'polypeptide(L)' 'MGAGIGVGLIGKGALESMARQPESSDDLRANMILAAALVEGVALFGIIICLLVVLG' A
#
# COMPACT_ATOMS: atom_id res chain seq x y z
N MET A 1 9.88 -3.97 6.40
CA MET A 1 9.54 -2.78 7.22
C MET A 1 8.98 -1.64 6.38
N GLY A 2 9.68 -1.18 5.32
CA GLY A 2 9.20 -0.07 4.49
C GLY A 2 7.78 -0.23 3.92
N ALA A 3 7.45 -1.41 3.38
CA ALA A 3 6.12 -1.67 2.84
C ALA A 3 5.01 -1.56 3.91
N GLY A 4 5.20 -2.20 5.07
CA GLY A 4 4.23 -2.13 6.16
C GLY A 4 4.01 -0.71 6.70
N ILE A 5 5.07 0.09 6.80
CA ILE A 5 4.96 1.51 7.19
C ILE A 5 4.22 2.30 6.11
N GLY A 6 4.59 2.11 4.83
CA GLY A 6 3.96 2.80 3.70
C GLY A 6 2.47 2.51 3.60
N VAL A 7 2.07 1.24 3.62
CA VAL A 7 0.66 0.83 3.58
C VAL A 7 -0.10 1.34 4.81
N GLY A 8 0.51 1.30 6.00
CA GLY A 8 -0.09 1.84 7.22
C GLY A 8 -0.40 3.33 7.13
N LEU A 9 0.53 4.13 6.59
CA LEU A 9 0.33 5.57 6.37
C LEU A 9 -0.75 5.86 5.32
N ILE A 10 -0.76 5.10 4.22
CA ILE A 10 -1.80 5.20 3.17
C ILE A 10 -3.18 4.91 3.75
N GLY A 11 -3.32 3.81 4.50
CA GLY A 11 -4.58 3.42 5.14
C GLY A 11 -5.06 4.45 6.16
N LYS A 12 -4.15 4.98 7.00
CA LYS A 12 -4.47 6.04 7.95
C LYS A 12 -5.03 7.28 7.24
N GLY A 13 -4.33 7.79 6.23
CA GLY A 13 -4.75 8.98 5.50
C GLY A 13 -6.10 8.80 4.80
N ALA A 14 -6.31 7.64 4.17
CA ALA A 14 -7.58 7.32 3.53
C ALA A 14 -8.73 7.26 4.54
N LEU A 15 -8.54 6.61 5.70
CA LEU A 15 -9.58 6.52 6.74
C LEU A 15 -9.94 7.91 7.32
N GLU A 16 -8.93 8.73 7.62
CA GLU A 16 -9.15 10.10 8.14
C GLU A 16 -9.90 10.97 7.13
N SER A 17 -9.57 10.86 5.84
CA SER A 17 -10.22 11.63 4.79
C SER A 17 -11.63 11.11 4.45
N MET A 18 -11.86 9.78 4.46
CA MET A 18 -13.22 9.20 4.32
C MET A 18 -14.13 9.60 5.48
N ALA A 19 -13.60 9.69 6.71
CA ALA A 19 -14.36 10.16 7.86
C ALA A 19 -14.77 11.65 7.74
N ARG A 20 -14.00 12.47 7.02
CA ARG A 20 -14.28 13.90 6.79
C ARG A 20 -15.20 14.14 5.59
N GLN A 21 -15.07 13.32 4.55
CA GLN A 21 -15.82 13.44 3.29
C GLN A 21 -16.36 12.06 2.89
N PRO A 22 -17.45 11.60 3.54
CA PRO A 22 -18.02 10.28 3.27
C PRO A 22 -18.51 10.13 1.82
N GLU A 23 -18.91 11.23 1.16
CA GLU A 23 -19.35 11.27 -0.22
C GLU A 23 -18.28 10.86 -1.25
N SER A 24 -16.98 11.00 -0.91
CA SER A 24 -15.87 10.62 -1.77
C SER A 24 -15.22 9.28 -1.35
N SER A 25 -15.89 8.50 -0.51
CA SER A 25 -15.30 7.29 0.09
C SER A 25 -14.91 6.22 -0.92
N ASP A 26 -15.67 6.06 -1.99
CA ASP A 26 -15.39 5.04 -2.99
C ASP A 26 -14.13 5.39 -3.80
N ASP A 27 -14.00 6.66 -4.22
CA ASP A 27 -12.82 7.16 -4.91
C ASP A 27 -11.57 7.10 -4.02
N LEU A 28 -11.71 7.47 -2.74
CA LEU A 28 -10.62 7.38 -1.77
C LEU A 28 -10.15 5.95 -1.56
N ARG A 29 -11.09 5.01 -1.44
CA ARG A 29 -10.78 3.59 -1.28
C ARG A 29 -10.08 3.04 -2.50
N ALA A 30 -10.53 3.39 -3.70
CA ALA A 30 -9.87 2.99 -4.95
C ALA A 30 -8.44 3.52 -5.02
N ASN A 31 -8.23 4.80 -4.72
CA ASN A 31 -6.90 5.42 -4.69
C ASN A 31 -5.99 4.82 -3.60
N MET A 32 -6.54 4.53 -2.42
CA MET A 32 -5.84 3.85 -1.33
C MET A 32 -5.36 2.47 -1.75
N ILE A 33 -6.22 1.66 -2.38
CA ILE A 33 -5.88 0.32 -2.86
C ILE A 33 -4.81 0.40 -3.96
N LEU A 34 -4.94 1.33 -4.91
CA LEU A 34 -3.95 1.54 -5.95
C LEU A 34 -2.57 1.88 -5.36
N ALA A 35 -2.52 2.84 -4.42
CA ALA A 35 -1.28 3.22 -3.75
C ALA A 35 -0.68 2.06 -2.94
N ALA A 36 -1.52 1.31 -2.20
CA ALA A 36 -1.08 0.13 -1.46
C ALA A 36 -0.52 -0.96 -2.39
N ALA A 37 -1.16 -1.21 -3.54
CA ALA A 37 -0.71 -2.18 -4.53
C ALA A 37 0.65 -1.81 -5.13
N LEU A 38 0.93 -0.52 -5.35
CA LEU A 38 2.25 -0.07 -5.82
C LEU A 38 3.34 -0.34 -4.77
N VAL A 39 3.05 -0.09 -3.48
CA VAL A 39 3.98 -0.37 -2.38
C VAL A 39 4.23 -1.88 -2.24
N GLU A 40 3.17 -2.69 -2.29
CA GLU A 40 3.28 -4.15 -2.25
C GLU A 40 4.03 -4.72 -3.46
N GLY A 41 3.85 -4.14 -4.65
CA GLY A 41 4.61 -4.55 -5.85
C GLY A 41 6.12 -4.46 -5.67
N VAL A 42 6.61 -3.36 -5.07
CA VAL A 42 8.03 -3.19 -4.76
C VAL A 42 8.48 -4.16 -3.65
N ALA A 43 7.63 -4.38 -2.65
CA ALA A 43 7.91 -5.30 -1.55
C ALA A 43 8.10 -6.74 -2.05
N LEU A 44 7.17 -7.22 -2.87
CA LEU A 44 7.21 -8.54 -3.49
C LEU A 44 8.40 -8.68 -4.44
N PHE A 45 8.72 -7.64 -5.21
CA PHE A 45 9.92 -7.65 -6.05
C PHE A 45 11.20 -7.81 -5.23
N GLY A 46 11.30 -7.14 -4.08
CA GLY A 46 12.40 -7.33 -3.14
C GLY A 46 12.49 -8.76 -2.59
N ILE A 47 11.34 -9.38 -2.29
CA ILE A 47 11.29 -10.79 -1.87
C ILE A 47 11.79 -11.71 -2.99
N ILE A 48 11.36 -11.49 -4.24
CA ILE A 48 11.81 -12.27 -5.40
C ILE A 48 13.33 -12.17 -5.56
N ILE A 49 13.91 -10.97 -5.50
CA ILE A 49 15.37 -10.80 -5.57
C ILE A 49 16.06 -11.56 -4.44
N CYS A 50 15.55 -11.44 -3.22
CA CYS A 50 16.14 -12.12 -2.06
C CYS A 50 16.11 -13.65 -2.24
N LEU A 51 15.00 -14.20 -2.75
CA LEU A 51 14.89 -15.62 -3.08
C LEU A 51 15.86 -16.04 -4.18
N LEU A 52 16.01 -15.24 -5.24
CA LEU A 52 16.97 -15.52 -6.31
C LEU A 52 18.41 -15.53 -5.82
N VAL A 53 18.77 -14.65 -4.89
CA VAL A 53 20.13 -14.61 -4.29
C VAL A 53 20.39 -15.81 -3.38
N VAL A 54 19.37 -16.29 -2.66
CA VAL A 54 19.50 -17.40 -1.70
C VAL A 54 19.45 -18.77 -2.37
N LEU A 55 18.65 -18.93 -3.43
CA LEU A 55 18.40 -20.22 -4.10
C LEU A 55 19.16 -20.38 -5.42
N GLY A 56 19.72 -19.29 -5.96
CA GLY A 56 20.46 -19.25 -7.21
C GLY A 56 21.93 -19.58 -7.09
#